data_AF-A0A7C2N6C2-F1
#
_entry.id   AF-A0A7C2N6C2-F1
#
_cell.length_a   1.000
_cell.length_b   1.000
_cell.length_c   1.000
_cell.angle_alpha   90.00
_cell.angle_beta   90.00
_cell.angle_gamma   90.00
#
_symmetry.space_group_name_H-M   'P 1'
#
loop_
_entity.id
_entity.type
_entity.pdbx_description
1 polymer ?
#
loop_
_entity_poly.entity_id
_entity_poly.type
_entity_poly.pdbx_seq_one_letter_code
_entity_poly.pdbx_strand_id
1 'polypeptide(L)'
;FGTVMARPYWHTPLYPILFLTGALVSGGALMTAAVAFFWPSKDKEWRDTVSFLGRIVLVLLLFDLLLEWAEYSIPMWYGVGPEYDLLKKVLFGDFWWVFWVLHILMGSLIPIVILVGWNRDPIKVGIAGVLIAFTFMAVRLNIVVPGVIEPQLKGLEHSFTDPRLRFEYIPSLFEWQVTLFIVALGFALFYIGYRLLPITETKEV
;
A
#
# COMPACT_ATOMS: atom_id res chain seq x y z
N PHE A 1 9.94 -11.44 -4.55
CA PHE A 1 10.33 -11.17 -3.15
C PHE A 1 10.55 -12.45 -2.37
N GLY A 2 9.52 -13.26 -2.09
CA GLY A 2 9.61 -14.43 -1.19
C GLY A 2 10.64 -15.55 -1.48
N THR A 3 11.26 -15.60 -2.67
CA THR A 3 12.23 -16.64 -3.06
C THR A 3 13.67 -16.13 -3.17
N VAL A 4 13.92 -14.85 -2.89
CA VAL A 4 15.24 -14.23 -3.07
C VAL A 4 16.10 -14.49 -1.84
N MET A 5 16.76 -15.66 -1.78
CA MET A 5 17.66 -16.04 -0.67
C MET A 5 18.78 -15.03 -0.42
N ALA A 6 19.21 -14.30 -1.46
CA ALA A 6 20.26 -13.28 -1.35
C ALA A 6 19.85 -12.05 -0.52
N ARG A 7 18.57 -11.92 -0.14
CA ARG A 7 18.03 -10.80 0.65
C ARG A 7 17.15 -11.34 1.76
N PRO A 8 17.70 -11.59 2.96
CA PRO A 8 16.98 -12.19 4.10
C PRO A 8 15.67 -11.46 4.43
N TYR A 9 15.68 -10.12 4.36
CA TYR A 9 14.49 -9.28 4.56
C TYR A 9 13.34 -9.56 3.59
N TRP A 10 13.62 -10.12 2.41
CA TRP A 10 12.59 -10.48 1.43
C TRP A 10 12.24 -11.96 1.42
N HIS A 11 12.99 -12.76 2.15
CA HIS A 11 12.87 -14.22 2.18
C HIS A 11 11.98 -14.67 3.33
N THR A 12 10.71 -14.23 3.29
CA THR A 12 9.66 -14.65 4.24
C THR A 12 8.53 -15.38 3.49
N PRO A 13 7.98 -16.47 4.06
CA PRO A 13 6.82 -17.16 3.50
C PRO A 13 5.53 -16.32 3.56
N LEU A 14 5.48 -15.24 4.35
CA LEU A 14 4.29 -14.39 4.47
C LEU A 14 4.13 -13.38 3.33
N TYR A 15 5.21 -12.99 2.65
CA TYR A 15 5.16 -11.98 1.60
C TYR A 15 4.22 -12.28 0.43
N PRO A 16 4.12 -13.51 -0.11
CA PRO A 16 3.10 -13.80 -1.12
C PRO A 16 1.68 -13.50 -0.66
N ILE A 17 1.37 -13.78 0.61
CA ILE A 17 0.05 -13.52 1.20
C ILE A 17 -0.12 -12.01 1.40
N LEU A 18 0.87 -11.32 1.97
CA LEU A 18 0.86 -9.86 2.17
C LEU A 18 0.70 -9.09 0.84
N PHE A 19 1.34 -9.54 -0.24
CA PHE A 19 1.15 -8.91 -1.54
C PHE A 19 -0.25 -9.14 -2.11
N LEU A 20 -0.82 -10.32 -1.90
CA LEU A 20 -2.19 -10.64 -2.32
C LEU A 20 -3.21 -9.83 -1.53
N THR A 21 -3.11 -9.82 -0.19
CA THR A 21 -4.01 -9.06 0.68
C THR A 21 -3.87 -7.57 0.42
N GLY A 22 -2.65 -7.06 0.30
CA GLY A 22 -2.42 -5.66 -0.02
C GLY A 22 -2.95 -5.24 -1.40
N ALA A 23 -2.92 -6.13 -2.39
CA ALA A 23 -3.56 -5.88 -3.69
C ALA A 23 -5.09 -5.78 -3.55
N LEU A 24 -5.71 -6.65 -2.75
CA LEU A 24 -7.15 -6.61 -2.47
C LEU A 24 -7.55 -5.36 -1.68
N VAL A 25 -6.75 -4.94 -0.69
CA VAL A 25 -6.97 -3.72 0.10
C VAL A 25 -6.89 -2.49 -0.80
N SER A 26 -5.78 -2.30 -1.53
CA SER A 26 -5.59 -1.13 -2.39
C SER A 26 -6.58 -1.08 -3.56
N GLY A 27 -6.83 -2.21 -4.22
CA GLY A 27 -7.81 -2.31 -5.31
C GLY A 27 -9.24 -2.10 -4.83
N GLY A 28 -9.62 -2.74 -3.72
CA GLY A 28 -10.94 -2.56 -3.09
C GLY A 28 -11.17 -1.14 -2.61
N ALA A 29 -10.15 -0.50 -2.03
CA ALA A 29 -10.19 0.89 -1.60
C ALA A 29 -10.36 1.86 -2.78
N LEU A 30 -9.61 1.65 -3.87
CA LEU A 30 -9.74 2.44 -5.10
C LEU A 30 -11.12 2.26 -5.74
N MET A 31 -11.64 1.03 -5.77
CA MET A 31 -12.99 0.75 -6.26
C MET A 31 -14.06 1.43 -5.39
N THR A 32 -13.91 1.38 -4.07
CA THR A 32 -14.81 2.06 -3.13
C THR A 32 -14.81 3.57 -3.36
N ALA A 33 -13.64 4.17 -3.57
CA ALA A 33 -13.52 5.57 -3.93
C ALA A 33 -14.18 5.87 -5.28
N ALA A 34 -13.98 5.02 -6.29
CA ALA A 34 -14.56 5.20 -7.61
C ALA A 34 -16.10 5.19 -7.55
N VAL A 35 -16.70 4.23 -6.84
CA VAL A 35 -18.15 4.14 -6.61
C VAL A 35 -18.64 5.34 -5.78
N ALA A 36 -17.90 5.78 -4.77
CA ALA A 36 -18.29 6.93 -3.96
C ALA A 36 -18.37 8.24 -4.76
N PHE A 37 -17.47 8.46 -5.73
CA PHE A 37 -17.36 9.73 -6.44
C PHE A 37 -17.96 9.75 -7.86
N PHE A 38 -17.95 8.63 -8.57
CA PHE A 38 -18.34 8.57 -9.99
C PHE A 38 -19.65 7.82 -10.26
N TRP A 39 -20.33 7.30 -9.23
CA TRP A 39 -21.61 6.65 -9.42
C TRP A 39 -22.68 7.66 -9.90
N PRO A 40 -23.51 7.32 -10.92
CA PRO A 40 -24.42 8.29 -11.55
C PRO A 40 -25.54 8.82 -10.64
N SER A 41 -26.16 7.95 -9.84
CA SER A 41 -27.26 8.28 -8.93
C SER A 41 -26.81 8.28 -7.46
N LYS A 42 -27.17 9.29 -6.68
CA LYS A 42 -26.86 9.35 -5.24
C LYS A 42 -28.02 8.83 -4.39
N ASP A 43 -28.59 7.72 -4.82
CA ASP A 43 -29.76 7.07 -4.21
C ASP A 43 -29.37 6.18 -3.02
N LYS A 44 -30.34 5.43 -2.49
CA LYS A 44 -30.12 4.52 -1.37
C LYS A 44 -29.19 3.37 -1.75
N GLU A 45 -29.30 2.85 -2.97
CA GLU A 45 -28.47 1.74 -3.47
C GLU A 45 -27.00 2.13 -3.53
N TRP A 46 -26.69 3.35 -4.00
CA TRP A 46 -25.35 3.92 -3.93
C TRP A 46 -24.79 3.93 -2.50
N ARG A 47 -25.58 4.39 -1.52
CA ARG A 47 -25.14 4.44 -0.12
C ARG A 47 -24.88 3.05 0.46
N ASP A 48 -25.80 2.12 0.20
CA ASP A 48 -25.70 0.75 0.69
C ASP A 48 -24.50 0.03 0.06
N THR A 49 -24.25 0.26 -1.24
CA THR A 49 -23.10 -0.29 -1.97
C THR A 49 -21.78 0.26 -1.45
N VAL A 50 -21.63 1.58 -1.31
CA VAL A 50 -20.40 2.19 -0.79
C VAL A 50 -20.11 1.73 0.64
N SER A 51 -21.14 1.67 1.49
CA SER A 51 -21.01 1.16 2.87
C SER A 51 -20.58 -0.31 2.90
N PHE A 52 -21.16 -1.14 2.03
CA PHE A 52 -20.78 -2.55 1.90
C PHE A 52 -19.32 -2.71 1.45
N LEU A 53 -18.90 -2.00 0.40
CA LEU A 53 -17.52 -2.01 -0.07
C LEU A 53 -16.55 -1.50 1.01
N GLY A 54 -16.89 -0.40 1.69
CA GLY A 54 -16.11 0.12 2.81
C GLY A 54 -15.92 -0.89 3.93
N ARG A 55 -16.94 -1.72 4.22
CA ARG A 55 -16.86 -2.79 5.23
C ARG A 55 -15.93 -3.93 4.78
N ILE A 56 -15.97 -4.31 3.50
CA ILE A 56 -15.03 -5.29 2.95
C ILE A 56 -13.59 -4.77 3.05
N VAL A 57 -13.36 -3.52 2.61
CA VAL A 57 -12.04 -2.87 2.70
C VAL A 57 -11.55 -2.79 4.13
N LEU A 58 -12.41 -2.45 5.09
CA LEU A 58 -12.06 -2.45 6.51
C LEU A 58 -11.59 -3.82 7.00
N VAL A 59 -12.33 -4.90 6.67
CA VAL A 59 -11.95 -6.26 7.08
C VAL A 59 -10.63 -6.67 6.45
N LEU A 60 -10.44 -6.39 5.16
CA LEU A 60 -9.19 -6.67 4.46
C LEU A 60 -8.01 -5.88 5.05
N LEU A 61 -8.21 -4.60 5.37
CA LEU A 61 -7.17 -3.75 5.98
C LEU A 61 -6.78 -4.27 7.37
N LEU A 62 -7.75 -4.64 8.20
CA LEU A 62 -7.47 -5.22 9.52
C LEU A 62 -6.73 -6.56 9.42
N PHE A 63 -7.09 -7.38 8.41
CA PHE A 63 -6.40 -8.64 8.16
C PHE A 63 -4.97 -8.42 7.67
N ASP A 64 -4.75 -7.46 6.78
CA ASP A 64 -3.43 -7.08 6.29
C ASP A 64 -2.53 -6.57 7.43
N LEU A 65 -3.06 -5.72 8.30
CA LEU A 65 -2.36 -5.24 9.50
C LEU A 65 -2.03 -6.36 10.50
N LEU A 66 -2.87 -7.39 10.60
CA LEU A 66 -2.58 -8.56 11.43
C LEU A 66 -1.39 -9.36 10.86
N LEU A 67 -1.36 -9.56 9.54
CA LEU A 67 -0.25 -10.23 8.87
C LEU A 67 1.05 -9.41 8.98
N GLU A 68 0.95 -8.09 8.80
CA GLU A 68 2.09 -7.19 8.99
C GLU A 68 2.58 -7.22 10.43
N TRP A 69 1.67 -7.18 11.41
CA TRP A 69 2.04 -7.31 12.81
C TRP A 69 2.76 -8.64 13.08
N ALA A 70 2.32 -9.75 12.49
CA ALA A 70 3.01 -11.04 12.61
C ALA A 70 4.43 -10.98 12.01
N GLU A 71 4.57 -10.39 10.82
CA GLU A 71 5.87 -10.23 10.14
C GLU A 71 6.85 -9.36 10.94
N TYR A 72 6.37 -8.29 11.60
CA TYR A 72 7.23 -7.41 12.40
C TYR A 72 7.48 -7.94 13.81
N SER A 73 6.49 -8.55 14.46
CA SER A 73 6.60 -8.99 15.85
C SER A 73 7.55 -10.17 16.02
N ILE A 74 7.56 -11.11 15.08
CA ILE A 74 8.37 -12.34 15.19
C ILE A 74 9.88 -12.01 15.22
N PRO A 75 10.47 -11.27 14.25
CA PRO A 75 11.90 -10.97 14.30
C PRO A 75 12.25 -9.99 15.44
N MET A 76 11.34 -9.08 15.79
CA MET A 76 11.52 -8.17 16.93
C MET A 76 11.53 -8.90 18.27
N TRP A 77 10.79 -10.00 18.39
CA TRP A 77 10.78 -10.86 19.57
C TRP A 77 12.10 -11.62 19.73
N TYR A 78 12.62 -12.21 18.64
CA TYR A 78 13.91 -12.90 18.68
C TYR A 78 15.08 -11.95 18.94
N GLY A 79 14.98 -10.69 18.47
CA GLY A 79 15.94 -9.63 18.80
C GLY A 79 17.35 -9.83 18.24
N VAL A 80 17.50 -10.77 17.30
CA VAL A 80 18.79 -11.16 16.71
C VAL A 80 18.63 -11.37 15.20
N GLY A 81 19.71 -11.09 14.46
CA GLY A 81 19.81 -11.39 13.02
C GLY A 81 19.62 -10.18 12.09
N PRO A 82 19.93 -10.33 10.79
CA PRO A 82 19.89 -9.23 9.82
C PRO A 82 18.51 -8.61 9.64
N GLU A 83 17.44 -9.40 9.78
CA GLU A 83 16.05 -8.94 9.67
C GLU A 83 15.70 -7.96 10.79
N TYR A 84 16.16 -8.22 12.01
CA TYR A 84 15.94 -7.35 13.17
C TYR A 84 16.59 -5.97 12.99
N ASP A 85 17.84 -5.94 12.52
CA ASP A 85 18.55 -4.68 12.26
C ASP A 85 17.84 -3.84 11.20
N LEU A 86 17.28 -4.49 10.17
CA LEU A 86 16.54 -3.82 9.11
C LEU A 86 15.18 -3.30 9.59
N LEU A 87 14.44 -4.09 10.36
CA LEU A 87 13.19 -3.64 10.97
C LEU A 87 13.43 -2.45 11.91
N LYS A 88 14.53 -2.44 12.67
CA LYS A 88 14.91 -1.26 13.46
C LYS A 88 15.13 -0.02 12.60
N LYS A 89 15.79 -0.15 11.45
CA LYS A 89 15.96 0.96 10.50
C LYS A 89 14.62 1.44 9.92
N VAL A 90 13.69 0.54 9.64
CA VAL A 90 12.33 0.91 9.19
C VAL A 90 11.54 1.64 10.28
N LEU A 91 11.59 1.13 11.52
CA LEU A 91 10.79 1.65 12.63
C LEU A 91 11.38 2.93 13.24
N PHE A 92 12.71 3.06 13.29
CA PHE A 92 13.41 4.10 14.05
C PHE A 92 14.62 4.71 13.32
N GLY A 93 14.88 4.32 12.06
CA GLY A 93 15.96 4.91 11.26
C GLY A 93 15.53 6.21 10.57
N ASP A 94 16.28 6.64 9.56
CA ASP A 94 16.14 7.95 8.92
C ASP A 94 14.74 8.18 8.28
N PHE A 95 14.08 7.11 7.86
CA PHE A 95 12.76 7.14 7.22
C PHE A 95 11.63 6.62 8.14
N TRP A 96 11.81 6.66 9.47
CA TRP A 96 10.80 6.19 10.44
C TRP A 96 9.41 6.81 10.22
N TRP A 97 9.36 8.06 9.76
CA TRP A 97 8.12 8.80 9.51
C TRP A 97 7.30 8.18 8.35
N VAL A 98 7.95 7.51 7.40
CA VAL A 98 7.25 6.79 6.32
C VAL A 98 6.47 5.61 6.89
N PHE A 99 7.03 4.91 7.88
CA PHE A 99 6.33 3.84 8.58
C PHE A 99 5.23 4.39 9.50
N TRP A 100 5.58 5.27 10.44
CA TRP A 100 4.62 5.68 11.48
C TRP A 100 3.56 6.67 10.98
N VAL A 101 3.94 7.64 10.15
CA VAL A 101 3.03 8.70 9.71
C VAL A 101 2.32 8.31 8.42
N LEU A 102 3.04 7.97 7.36
CA LEU A 102 2.40 7.67 6.07
C LEU A 102 1.67 6.32 6.09
N HIS A 103 2.29 5.28 6.63
CA HIS A 103 1.70 3.94 6.62
C HIS A 103 0.72 3.71 7.77
N ILE A 104 1.18 3.78 9.03
CA ILE A 104 0.32 3.50 10.19
C ILE A 104 -0.74 4.57 10.41
N LEU A 105 -0.37 5.85 10.53
CA LEU A 105 -1.34 6.89 10.82
C LEU A 105 -2.26 7.17 9.63
N MET A 106 -1.69 7.56 8.48
CA MET A 106 -2.47 7.94 7.31
C MET A 106 -3.05 6.74 6.56
N GLY A 107 -2.28 5.67 6.38
CA GLY A 107 -2.73 4.54 5.58
C GLY A 107 -3.61 3.52 6.30
N SER A 108 -3.63 3.56 7.64
CA SER A 108 -4.36 2.57 8.43
C SER A 108 -5.26 3.20 9.48
N LEU A 109 -4.72 3.93 10.45
CA LEU A 109 -5.49 4.44 11.59
C LEU A 109 -6.60 5.41 11.17
N ILE A 110 -6.28 6.41 10.36
CA ILE A 110 -7.28 7.38 9.86
C ILE A 110 -8.38 6.67 9.04
N PRO A 111 -8.07 5.83 8.04
CA PRO A 111 -9.08 5.06 7.32
C PRO A 111 -9.93 4.16 8.21
N ILE A 112 -9.33 3.46 9.19
CA ILE A 112 -10.08 2.62 10.13
C ILE A 112 -11.08 3.46 10.93
N VAL A 113 -10.63 4.59 11.49
CA VAL A 113 -11.50 5.50 12.24
C VAL A 113 -12.64 6.01 11.37
N ILE A 114 -12.36 6.34 10.11
CA ILE A 114 -13.39 6.78 9.15
C ILE A 114 -14.39 5.66 8.84
N LEU A 115 -13.89 4.47 8.49
CA LEU A 115 -14.71 3.31 8.10
C LEU A 115 -15.51 2.72 9.26
N VAL A 116 -15.10 2.91 10.51
CA VAL A 116 -15.86 2.50 11.69
C VAL A 116 -16.85 3.58 12.13
N GLY A 117 -16.38 4.83 12.24
CA GLY A 117 -17.18 5.94 12.78
C GLY A 117 -18.21 6.51 11.81
N TRP A 118 -17.95 6.45 10.51
CA TRP A 118 -18.79 7.04 9.46
C TRP A 118 -19.07 6.10 8.29
N ASN A 119 -19.21 4.79 8.55
CA ASN A 119 -19.55 3.79 7.53
C ASN A 119 -20.78 4.11 6.67
N ARG A 120 -21.73 4.91 7.19
CA ARG A 120 -22.96 5.31 6.49
C ARG A 120 -22.83 6.57 5.63
N ASP A 121 -21.69 7.26 5.68
CA ASP A 121 -21.42 8.46 4.91
C ASP A 121 -20.55 8.10 3.70
N PRO A 122 -21.13 7.99 2.48
CA PRO A 122 -20.40 7.47 1.32
C PRO A 122 -19.21 8.34 0.92
N ILE A 123 -19.28 9.65 1.17
CA ILE A 123 -18.20 10.57 0.82
C ILE A 123 -17.01 10.30 1.73
N LYS A 124 -17.23 10.12 3.03
CA LYS A 124 -16.15 9.81 3.99
C LYS A 124 -15.56 8.43 3.71
N VAL A 125 -16.39 7.43 3.43
CA VAL A 125 -15.93 6.09 3.02
C VAL A 125 -15.09 6.18 1.73
N GLY A 126 -15.51 6.99 0.75
CA GLY A 126 -14.73 7.26 -0.45
C GLY A 126 -13.38 7.93 -0.18
N ILE A 127 -13.33 8.93 0.72
CA ILE A 127 -12.09 9.59 1.16
C ILE A 127 -11.15 8.59 1.82
N ALA A 128 -11.66 7.70 2.68
CA ALA A 128 -10.86 6.62 3.27
C ALA A 128 -10.29 5.69 2.19
N GLY A 129 -11.08 5.37 1.16
CA GLY A 129 -10.62 4.58 0.01
C GLY A 129 -9.48 5.25 -0.77
N VAL A 130 -9.59 6.56 -1.04
CA VAL A 130 -8.50 7.34 -1.69
C VAL A 130 -7.25 7.34 -0.83
N LEU A 131 -7.40 7.56 0.47
CA LEU A 131 -6.29 7.63 1.40
C LEU A 131 -5.54 6.29 1.43
N ILE A 132 -6.24 5.17 1.62
CA ILE A 132 -5.66 3.82 1.58
C ILE A 132 -4.94 3.58 0.25
N ALA A 133 -5.59 3.84 -0.89
CA ALA A 133 -5.00 3.58 -2.21
C ALA A 133 -3.72 4.38 -2.45
N PHE A 134 -3.66 5.63 -1.98
CA PHE A 134 -2.49 6.49 -2.11
C PHE A 134 -1.35 6.04 -1.17
N THR A 135 -1.65 5.78 0.10
CA THR A 135 -0.64 5.41 1.11
C THR A 135 -0.13 4.00 0.92
N PHE A 136 -0.86 3.12 0.22
CA PHE A 136 -0.39 1.75 -0.03
C PHE A 136 0.90 1.67 -0.85
N MET A 137 1.23 2.73 -1.60
CA MET A 137 2.54 2.87 -2.22
C MET A 137 3.67 2.97 -1.18
N ALA A 138 3.43 3.66 -0.06
CA ALA A 138 4.39 3.80 1.03
C ALA A 138 4.70 2.44 1.70
N VAL A 139 3.69 1.56 1.85
CA VAL A 139 3.87 0.17 2.33
C VAL A 139 4.92 -0.54 1.48
N ARG A 140 4.78 -0.44 0.15
CA ARG A 140 5.71 -1.10 -0.78
C ARG A 140 7.10 -0.51 -0.71
N LEU A 141 7.24 0.81 -0.53
CA LEU A 141 8.53 1.45 -0.33
C LEU A 141 9.21 0.99 0.96
N ASN A 142 8.47 0.84 2.06
CA ASN A 142 8.99 0.32 3.33
C ASN A 142 9.51 -1.12 3.21
N ILE A 143 8.97 -1.93 2.30
CA ILE A 143 9.46 -3.29 2.04
C ILE A 143 10.67 -3.27 1.08
N VAL A 144 10.62 -2.47 0.02
CA VAL A 144 11.61 -2.52 -1.05
C VAL A 144 12.90 -1.77 -0.70
N VAL A 145 12.79 -0.56 -0.14
CA VAL A 145 13.95 0.32 0.06
C VAL A 145 14.98 -0.28 1.04
N PRO A 146 14.60 -0.77 2.24
CA PRO A 146 15.56 -1.35 3.18
C PRO A 146 16.24 -2.60 2.61
N GLY A 147 15.50 -3.42 1.87
CA GLY A 147 16.05 -4.62 1.23
C GLY A 147 17.04 -4.33 0.10
N VAL A 148 17.03 -3.11 -0.48
CA VAL A 148 17.97 -2.67 -1.53
C VAL A 148 19.19 -1.95 -0.97
N ILE A 149 18.99 -1.19 0.10
CA ILE A 149 20.04 -0.38 0.71
C ILE A 149 21.02 -1.21 1.55
N GLU A 150 20.59 -2.33 2.13
CA GLU A 150 21.49 -3.15 2.94
C GLU A 150 22.53 -3.88 2.06
N PRO A 151 23.84 -3.70 2.32
CA PRO A 151 24.89 -4.43 1.59
C PRO A 151 24.76 -5.94 1.79
N GLN A 152 24.81 -6.71 0.69
CA GLN A 152 24.71 -8.18 0.75
C GLN A 152 25.95 -8.83 1.38
N LEU A 153 27.09 -8.14 1.33
CA LEU A 153 28.36 -8.59 1.91
C LEU A 153 28.91 -7.50 2.82
N LYS A 154 28.54 -7.56 4.10
CA LYS A 154 28.98 -6.60 5.12
C LYS A 154 30.51 -6.50 5.15
N GLY A 155 31.03 -5.29 4.96
CA GLY A 155 32.47 -5.00 5.01
C GLY A 155 33.17 -4.91 3.65
N LEU A 156 32.57 -5.43 2.57
CA LEU A 156 33.07 -5.21 1.21
C LEU A 156 32.66 -3.82 0.67
N GLU A 157 31.67 -3.15 1.27
CA GLU A 157 31.30 -1.77 0.94
C GLU A 157 32.44 -0.75 1.10
N HIS A 158 33.43 -1.05 1.95
CA HIS A 158 34.60 -0.20 2.15
C HIS A 158 35.78 -0.56 1.24
N SER A 159 35.71 -1.71 0.55
CA SER A 159 36.80 -2.20 -0.30
C SER A 159 36.83 -1.54 -1.67
N PHE A 160 35.69 -0.99 -2.11
CA PHE A 160 35.54 -0.32 -3.40
C PHE A 160 34.61 0.88 -3.24
N THR A 161 35.12 2.08 -3.51
CA THR A 161 34.34 3.32 -3.46
C THR A 161 34.20 3.87 -4.89
N ASP A 162 32.97 3.94 -5.39
CA ASP A 162 32.63 4.53 -6.69
C ASP A 162 31.46 5.50 -6.48
N PRO A 163 31.43 6.67 -7.14
CA PRO A 163 30.31 7.61 -7.06
C PRO A 163 28.92 7.02 -7.37
N ARG A 164 28.87 5.88 -8.08
CA ARG A 164 27.67 5.11 -8.44
C ARG A 164 27.29 4.05 -7.39
N LEU A 165 28.17 3.71 -6.46
CA LEU A 165 27.89 2.78 -5.36
C LEU A 165 27.33 3.58 -4.16
N ARG A 166 26.01 3.80 -4.17
CA ARG A 166 25.31 4.54 -3.10
C ARG A 166 24.33 3.63 -2.38
N PHE A 167 24.38 3.64 -1.06
CA PHE A 167 23.45 2.95 -0.17
C PHE A 167 22.33 3.88 0.30
N GLU A 168 21.97 4.85 -0.52
CA GLU A 168 20.91 5.81 -0.25
C GLU A 168 19.99 5.84 -1.47
N TYR A 169 18.67 5.76 -1.24
CA TYR A 169 17.68 5.84 -2.30
C TYR A 169 16.89 7.15 -2.16
N ILE A 170 17.10 8.06 -3.11
CA ILE A 170 16.31 9.27 -3.28
C ILE A 170 15.73 9.22 -4.70
N PRO A 171 14.39 9.15 -4.84
CA PRO A 171 13.78 9.02 -6.16
C PRO A 171 14.17 10.18 -7.08
N SER A 172 14.57 9.85 -8.31
CA SER A 172 14.91 10.86 -9.32
C SER A 172 13.66 11.53 -9.90
N LEU A 173 13.82 12.73 -10.48
CA LEU A 173 12.71 13.39 -11.20
C LEU A 173 12.13 12.52 -12.32
N PHE A 174 12.98 11.72 -12.97
CA PHE A 174 12.55 10.81 -14.03
C PHE A 174 11.67 9.67 -13.47
N GLU A 175 12.01 9.11 -12.30
CA GLU A 175 11.18 8.10 -11.64
C GLU A 175 9.80 8.64 -11.27
N TRP A 176 9.72 9.89 -10.80
CA TRP A 176 8.45 10.56 -10.55
C TRP A 176 7.62 10.76 -11.82
N GLN A 177 8.25 11.15 -12.93
CA GLN A 177 7.56 11.31 -14.22
C GLN A 177 6.99 9.98 -14.73
N VAL A 178 7.78 8.90 -14.66
CA VAL A 178 7.32 7.56 -15.06
C VAL A 178 6.15 7.09 -14.18
N THR A 179 6.23 7.34 -12.87
CA THR A 179 5.16 7.01 -11.93
C THR A 179 3.86 7.76 -12.27
N LEU A 180 3.96 9.08 -12.50
CA LEU A 180 2.83 9.92 -12.90
C LEU A 180 2.24 9.48 -14.25
N PHE A 181 3.08 9.09 -15.21
CA PHE A 181 2.63 8.58 -16.50
C PHE A 181 1.81 7.30 -16.36
N ILE A 182 2.25 6.34 -15.53
CA ILE A 182 1.52 5.08 -15.29
C ILE A 182 0.17 5.36 -14.62
N VAL A 183 0.14 6.25 -13.62
CA VAL A 183 -1.10 6.65 -12.95
C VAL A 183 -2.06 7.31 -13.94
N ALA A 184 -1.57 8.26 -14.74
CA ALA A 184 -2.38 8.94 -15.75
C ALA A 184 -2.91 7.98 -16.81
N LEU A 185 -2.10 7.01 -17.26
CA LEU A 185 -2.51 5.96 -18.18
C LEU A 185 -3.63 5.10 -17.60
N GLY A 186 -3.52 4.72 -16.31
CA GLY A 186 -4.57 3.98 -15.60
C GLY A 186 -5.90 4.74 -15.57
N PHE A 187 -5.88 6.03 -15.23
CA PHE A 187 -7.07 6.88 -15.26
C PHE A 187 -7.63 7.06 -16.67
N ALA A 188 -6.77 7.20 -17.69
CA ALA A 188 -7.20 7.32 -19.08
C ALA A 188 -7.92 6.04 -19.55
N LEU A 189 -7.37 4.86 -19.24
CA LEU A 189 -8.00 3.57 -19.57
C LEU A 189 -9.33 3.40 -18.82
N PHE A 190 -9.38 3.75 -17.54
CA PHE A 190 -10.63 3.72 -16.77
C PHE A 190 -11.69 4.65 -17.36
N TYR A 191 -11.32 5.87 -17.73
CA TYR A 191 -12.23 6.84 -18.34
C TYR A 191 -12.74 6.38 -19.71
N ILE A 192 -11.85 5.82 -20.55
CA ILE A 192 -12.23 5.24 -21.84
C ILE A 192 -13.21 4.08 -21.61
N GLY A 193 -12.92 3.19 -20.67
CA GLY A 193 -13.81 2.08 -20.30
C GLY A 193 -15.17 2.58 -19.82
N TYR A 194 -15.19 3.58 -18.93
CA TYR A 194 -16.41 4.21 -18.43
C TYR A 194 -17.26 4.84 -19.54
N ARG A 195 -16.63 5.42 -20.56
CA ARG A 195 -17.34 6.06 -21.68
C ARG A 195 -17.82 5.08 -22.76
N LEU A 196 -17.07 4.00 -23.00
CA LEU A 196 -17.36 3.05 -24.07
C LEU A 196 -18.26 1.89 -23.63
N LEU A 197 -18.19 1.48 -22.36
CA LEU A 197 -18.99 0.37 -21.83
C LEU A 197 -20.32 0.89 -21.25
N PRO A 198 -21.45 0.20 -21.48
CA PRO A 198 -22.75 0.57 -20.91
C PRO A 198 -22.81 0.18 -19.42
N ILE A 199 -22.00 0.82 -18.58
CA ILE A 199 -21.95 0.56 -17.13
C ILE A 199 -23.17 1.21 -16.42
N THR A 200 -23.80 2.19 -17.06
CA THR A 200 -24.89 3.00 -16.49
C THR A 200 -26.23 2.82 -17.21
N GLU A 201 -26.29 2.01 -18.28
CA GLU A 201 -27.55 1.67 -18.94
C GLU A 201 -28.11 0.39 -18.34
N THR A 202 -29.00 0.54 -17.36
CA THR A 202 -29.91 -0.52 -16.93
C THR A 202 -30.90 -0.81 -18.07
N LYS A 203 -30.50 -1.69 -18.99
CA LYS A 203 -31.48 -2.54 -19.70
C LYS A 203 -31.72 -3.76 -18.82
N GLU A 204 -32.48 -3.58 -17.76
CA GLU A 204 -33.24 -4.70 -17.20
C GLU A 204 -34.39 -4.98 -18.17
N VAL A 205 -34.38 -6.18 -18.73
CA VAL A 205 -35.51 -6.81 -19.44
C VAL A 205 -35.97 -7.98 -18.59
#